data_AF-A0A837HSQ3-F1
#
_entry.id   AF-A0A837HSQ3-F1
#
_cell.length_a   1.000
_cell.length_b   1.000
_cell.length_c   1.000
_cell.angle_alpha   90.00
_cell.angle_beta   90.00
_cell.angle_gamma   90.00
#
_symmetry.space_group_name_H-M   'P 1'
#
loop_
_entity.id
_entity.type
_entity.pdbx_description
1 polymer ?
#
loop_
_entity_poly.entity_id
_entity_poly.type
_entity_poly.pdbx_seq_one_letter_code
_entity_poly.pdbx_strand_id
1 'polypeptide(L)'
;MKKKLQKIKTKEKKYTIPLNIDERIEVCFNIKKGVVTHYSVALLLKLNGRWQDVKRCDNSHVGVAPHCHLYSYTEQGRKEAKIYLQGKPADLLTALILDFKQHHGSIISNYKLSYEKSRR
;
A
#
# COMPACT_ATOMS: atom_id res chain seq x y z
N MET A 1 16.63 38.21 -8.38
CA MET A 1 16.71 37.49 -7.08
C MET A 1 15.91 36.18 -7.17
N LYS A 2 16.58 35.02 -7.22
CA LYS A 2 15.89 33.71 -7.21
C LYS A 2 15.45 33.39 -5.78
N LYS A 3 14.14 33.47 -5.49
CA LYS A 3 13.57 33.00 -4.21
C LYS A 3 13.84 31.51 -4.07
N LYS A 4 14.78 31.14 -3.20
CA LYS A 4 14.92 29.75 -2.71
C LYS A 4 13.62 29.40 -2.00
N LEU A 5 12.76 28.62 -2.66
CA LEU A 5 11.65 27.94 -2.03
C LEU A 5 12.23 27.05 -0.93
N GLN A 6 12.07 27.46 0.34
CA GLN A 6 12.35 26.61 1.48
C GLN A 6 11.56 25.31 1.29
N LYS A 7 12.27 24.19 1.16
CA LYS A 7 11.67 22.85 1.20
C LYS A 7 10.98 22.72 2.56
N ILE A 8 9.66 22.88 2.58
CA ILE A 8 8.83 22.51 3.72
C ILE A 8 9.14 21.03 3.97
N LYS A 9 9.83 20.72 5.07
CA LYS A 9 10.06 19.34 5.53
C LYS A 9 8.68 18.75 5.81
N THR A 10 8.14 17.97 4.87
CA THR A 10 6.96 17.15 5.08
C THR A 10 7.31 16.14 6.16
N LYS A 11 6.60 16.17 7.30
CA LYS A 11 6.70 15.11 8.30
C LYS A 11 5.94 13.91 7.75
N GLU A 12 6.68 12.91 7.30
CA GLU A 12 6.12 11.60 6.99
C GLU A 12 5.58 10.98 8.27
N LYS A 13 4.32 10.57 8.22
CA LYS A 13 3.67 9.84 9.30
C LYS A 13 3.59 8.38 8.88
N LYS A 14 4.09 7.49 9.74
CA LYS A 14 4.05 6.04 9.56
C LYS A 14 3.42 5.37 10.77
N TYR A 15 2.54 4.41 10.54
CA TYR A 15 2.02 3.53 11.59
C TYR A 15 1.67 2.15 11.02
N THR A 16 1.52 1.18 11.92
CA THR A 16 1.21 -0.21 11.59
C THR A 16 -0.04 -0.64 12.35
N ILE A 17 -0.94 -1.32 11.67
CA ILE A 17 -2.14 -1.94 12.25
C ILE A 17 -1.94 -3.46 12.20
N PRO A 18 -1.74 -4.13 13.34
CA PRO A 18 -1.71 -5.59 13.37
C PRO A 18 -3.12 -6.12 13.06
N LEU A 19 -3.22 -7.11 12.17
CA LEU A 19 -4.45 -7.84 11.88
C LEU A 19 -4.39 -9.24 12.52
N ASN A 20 -3.25 -9.89 12.41
CA ASN A 20 -2.91 -11.15 13.07
C ASN A 20 -1.37 -11.28 13.23
N ILE A 21 -0.87 -12.40 13.76
CA ILE A 21 0.57 -12.63 13.98
C ILE A 21 1.41 -12.52 12.70
N ASP A 22 0.85 -12.94 11.56
CA ASP A 22 1.51 -12.94 10.25
C ASP A 22 0.88 -11.95 9.27
N GLU A 23 -0.01 -11.06 9.72
CA GLU A 23 -0.79 -10.19 8.84
C GLU A 23 -0.88 -8.77 9.42
N ARG A 24 -0.57 -7.75 8.61
CA ARG A 24 -0.63 -6.35 9.07
C ARG A 24 -0.90 -5.37 7.93
N ILE A 25 -1.39 -4.19 8.30
CA ILE A 25 -1.46 -3.03 7.40
C ILE A 25 -0.36 -2.06 7.79
N GLU A 26 0.47 -1.64 6.84
CA GLU A 26 1.35 -0.49 7.00
C GLU A 26 0.74 0.73 6.32
N VAL A 27 0.73 1.85 7.04
CA VAL A 27 0.21 3.11 6.55
C VAL A 27 1.29 4.17 6.65
N CYS A 28 1.60 4.80 5.52
CA CYS A 28 2.50 5.95 5.41
C CYS A 28 1.78 7.10 4.72
N PHE A 29 1.96 8.33 5.17
CA PHE A 29 1.37 9.50 4.49
C PHE A 29 2.09 10.81 4.82
N ASN A 30 1.97 11.77 3.91
CA ASN A 30 2.55 13.10 4.01
C ASN A 30 1.46 14.17 4.07
N ILE A 31 1.57 15.07 5.05
CA ILE A 31 0.69 16.25 5.16
C ILE A 31 1.46 17.51 4.75
N LYS A 32 0.87 18.32 3.88
CA LYS A 32 1.37 19.65 3.50
C LYS A 32 0.22 20.66 3.59
N LYS A 33 0.42 21.74 4.35
CA LYS A 33 -0.61 22.79 4.59
C LYS A 33 -1.97 22.19 5.03
N GLY A 34 -1.94 21.21 5.94
CA GLY A 34 -3.15 20.54 6.45
C GLY A 34 -3.78 19.49 5.54
N VAL A 35 -3.24 19.27 4.32
CA VAL A 35 -3.81 18.34 3.34
C VAL A 35 -2.91 17.13 3.15
N VAL A 36 -3.49 15.92 3.06
CA VAL A 36 -2.77 14.71 2.65
C VAL A 36 -2.38 14.85 1.19
N THR A 37 -1.09 14.80 0.92
CA THR A 37 -0.54 14.94 -0.44
C THR A 37 -0.06 13.60 -1.00
N HIS A 38 0.43 12.73 -0.13
CA HIS A 38 0.88 11.39 -0.49
C HIS A 38 0.42 10.40 0.55
N TYR A 39 0.16 9.18 0.12
CA TYR A 39 -0.11 8.06 0.99
C TYR A 39 0.42 6.75 0.40
N SER A 40 0.59 5.77 1.28
CA SER A 40 0.79 4.37 0.97
C SER A 40 0.09 3.55 2.04
N VAL A 41 -0.80 2.65 1.61
CA VAL A 41 -1.49 1.67 2.46
C VAL A 41 -1.13 0.30 1.90
N ALA A 42 -0.36 -0.48 2.65
CA ALA A 42 0.11 -1.80 2.25
C ALA A 42 -0.47 -2.88 3.17
N LEU A 43 -1.08 -3.90 2.60
CA LEU A 43 -1.42 -5.14 3.29
C LEU A 43 -0.25 -6.10 3.14
N LEU A 44 0.35 -6.49 4.27
CA LEU A 44 1.50 -7.39 4.32
C LEU A 44 1.13 -8.72 4.94
N LEU A 45 1.73 -9.77 4.39
CA LEU A 45 1.68 -11.14 4.90
C LEU A 45 3.11 -11.62 5.16
N LYS A 46 3.32 -12.31 6.29
CA LYS A 46 4.59 -12.96 6.60
C LYS A 46 4.61 -14.36 5.97
N LEU A 47 5.56 -14.61 5.08
CA LEU A 47 5.79 -15.91 4.44
C LEU A 47 7.25 -16.31 4.63
N ASN A 48 7.49 -17.53 5.12
CA ASN A 48 8.85 -18.05 5.42
C ASN A 48 9.67 -17.06 6.26
N GLY A 49 9.06 -16.45 7.28
CA GLY A 49 9.70 -15.48 8.17
C GLY A 49 9.88 -14.07 7.61
N ARG A 50 9.53 -13.81 6.34
CA ARG A 50 9.69 -12.49 5.68
C ARG A 50 8.35 -11.84 5.38
N TRP A 51 8.23 -10.55 5.66
CA TRP A 51 7.06 -9.75 5.29
C TRP A 51 7.05 -9.46 3.80
N GLN A 52 5.89 -9.61 3.16
CA GLN A 52 5.70 -9.37 1.74
C GLN A 52 4.42 -8.56 1.49
N ASP A 53 4.50 -7.60 0.57
CA ASP A 53 3.32 -6.86 0.12
C ASP A 53 2.38 -7.79 -0.67
N VAL A 54 1.15 -7.93 -0.19
CA VAL A 54 0.08 -8.63 -0.88
C VAL A 54 -0.67 -7.68 -1.81
N LYS A 55 -1.02 -6.51 -1.28
CA LYS A 55 -1.69 -5.42 -2.00
C LYS A 55 -1.17 -4.11 -1.43
N ARG A 56 -0.81 -3.15 -2.28
CA ARG A 56 -0.39 -1.82 -1.85
C ARG A 56 -1.09 -0.78 -2.68
N CYS A 57 -1.70 0.21 -2.04
CA CYS A 57 -2.31 1.32 -2.73
C CYS A 57 -1.59 2.61 -2.32
N ASP A 58 -1.09 3.36 -3.29
CA ASP A 58 -0.28 4.55 -3.07
C ASP A 58 -0.40 5.56 -4.20
N ASN A 59 0.21 6.72 -4.00
CA ASN A 59 0.50 7.68 -5.06
C ASN A 59 1.99 8.06 -5.01
N SER A 60 2.83 7.03 -5.16
CA SER A 60 4.29 6.97 -5.01
C SER A 60 5.10 8.18 -5.50
N HIS A 61 4.60 8.99 -6.44
CA HIS A 61 5.25 10.23 -6.89
C HIS A 61 4.28 11.38 -7.08
N VAL A 62 4.80 12.60 -6.96
CA VAL A 62 4.07 13.84 -7.26
C VAL A 62 3.55 13.77 -8.70
N GLY A 63 2.24 13.97 -8.87
CA GLY A 63 1.59 13.98 -10.19
C GLY A 63 1.19 12.59 -10.70
N VAL A 64 1.51 11.51 -9.99
CA VAL A 64 1.00 10.17 -10.31
C VAL A 64 -0.38 10.00 -9.69
N ALA A 65 -1.33 9.55 -10.50
CA ALA A 65 -2.66 9.24 -10.01
C ALA A 65 -2.57 8.11 -8.95
N PRO A 66 -3.40 8.18 -7.89
CA PRO A 66 -3.51 7.09 -6.94
C PRO A 66 -3.72 5.75 -7.64
N HIS A 67 -3.07 4.69 -7.18
CA HIS A 67 -3.18 3.37 -7.78
C HIS A 67 -2.98 2.26 -6.74
N CYS A 68 -3.42 1.06 -7.09
CA CYS A 68 -3.16 -0.16 -6.33
C CYS A 68 -2.28 -1.11 -7.14
N HIS A 69 -1.21 -1.55 -6.50
CA HIS A 69 -0.43 -2.73 -6.85
C HIS A 69 -1.10 -3.98 -6.28
N LEU A 70 -1.40 -4.93 -7.16
CA LEU A 70 -1.84 -6.27 -6.80
C LEU A 70 -0.70 -7.23 -7.11
N TYR A 71 -0.21 -7.91 -6.08
CA TYR A 71 0.87 -8.86 -6.23
C TYR A 71 0.32 -10.27 -6.32
N SER A 72 0.95 -11.11 -7.13
CA SER A 72 0.64 -12.53 -7.24
C SER A 72 1.90 -13.32 -7.58
N TYR A 73 1.84 -14.63 -7.49
CA TYR A 73 2.89 -15.52 -7.97
C TYR A 73 2.45 -16.32 -9.19
N THR A 74 3.40 -16.53 -10.10
CA THR A 74 3.32 -17.45 -11.23
C THR A 74 4.54 -18.37 -11.19
N GLU A 75 4.58 -19.38 -12.06
CA GLU A 75 5.75 -20.27 -12.22
C GLU A 75 7.05 -19.49 -12.52
N GLN A 76 6.92 -18.31 -13.14
CA GLN A 76 8.04 -17.41 -13.47
C GLN A 76 8.44 -16.47 -12.30
N GLY A 77 7.77 -16.57 -11.15
CA GLY A 77 8.01 -15.75 -9.97
C GLY A 77 6.90 -14.74 -9.68
N ARG A 78 7.22 -13.69 -8.93
CA ARG A 78 6.25 -12.69 -8.48
C ARG A 78 5.87 -11.73 -9.62
N LYS A 79 4.58 -11.56 -9.85
CA LYS A 79 4.00 -10.59 -10.80
C LYS A 79 3.31 -9.45 -10.06
N GLU A 80 3.13 -8.35 -10.77
CA GLU A 80 2.46 -7.15 -10.29
C GLU A 80 1.48 -6.66 -11.36
N ALA A 81 0.26 -6.35 -10.94
CA ALA A 81 -0.72 -5.61 -11.74
C ALA A 81 -1.01 -4.25 -11.09
N LYS A 82 -1.27 -3.23 -11.91
CA LYS A 82 -1.59 -1.87 -11.44
C LYS A 82 -3.01 -1.48 -11.84
N ILE A 83 -3.77 -0.94 -10.90
CA ILE A 83 -5.11 -0.40 -11.12
C ILE A 83 -5.14 1.04 -10.61
N TYR A 84 -5.50 2.00 -11.46
CA TYR A 84 -5.60 3.40 -11.06
C TYR A 84 -6.92 3.67 -10.34
N LEU A 85 -6.86 4.45 -9.27
CA LEU A 85 -7.98 4.86 -8.44
C LEU A 85 -8.33 6.31 -8.76
N GLN A 86 -9.62 6.63 -8.60
CA GLN A 86 -10.13 7.99 -8.65
C GLN A 86 -10.44 8.46 -7.24
N GLY A 87 -10.07 9.71 -6.92
CA GLY A 87 -10.38 10.32 -5.63
C GLY A 87 -9.23 11.13 -5.06
N LYS A 88 -9.52 11.84 -3.96
CA LYS A 88 -8.51 12.64 -3.25
C LYS A 88 -7.70 11.73 -2.33
N PRO A 89 -6.39 12.01 -2.14
CA PRO A 89 -5.52 11.22 -1.27
C PRO A 89 -6.04 10.99 0.15
N ALA A 90 -6.67 11.99 0.78
CA ALA A 90 -7.19 11.87 2.15
C ALA A 90 -8.37 10.88 2.26
N ASP A 91 -9.29 10.96 1.30
CA ASP A 91 -10.47 10.10 1.24
C ASP A 91 -10.06 8.66 0.93
N LEU A 92 -9.16 8.50 -0.05
CA LEU A 92 -8.61 7.20 -0.44
C LEU A 92 -7.83 6.56 0.71
N LEU A 93 -6.97 7.30 1.40
CA LEU A 93 -6.24 6.80 2.57
C LEU A 93 -7.19 6.16 3.59
N THR A 94 -8.26 6.88 3.96
CA THR A 94 -9.24 6.41 4.95
C THR A 94 -10.02 5.21 4.44
N ALA A 95 -10.54 5.28 3.21
CA ALA A 95 -11.31 4.20 2.59
C ALA A 95 -10.48 2.91 2.45
N LEU A 96 -9.22 3.01 2.06
CA LEU A 96 -8.34 1.86 1.86
C LEU A 96 -7.96 1.16 3.18
N ILE A 97 -7.78 1.91 4.27
CA ILE A 97 -7.57 1.33 5.59
C ILE A 97 -8.78 0.48 6.00
N LEU A 98 -10.00 1.00 5.77
CA LEU A 98 -11.24 0.29 6.07
C LEU A 98 -11.41 -0.93 5.15
N ASP A 99 -11.20 -0.79 3.84
CA ASP A 99 -11.22 -1.88 2.86
C ASP A 99 -10.30 -3.02 3.29
N PHE A 100 -9.04 -2.70 3.63
CA PHE A 100 -8.08 -3.72 4.02
C PHE A 100 -8.45 -4.36 5.35
N LYS A 101 -8.94 -3.59 6.35
CA LYS A 101 -9.43 -4.18 7.60
C LYS A 101 -10.58 -5.16 7.36
N GLN A 102 -11.54 -4.77 6.53
CA GLN A 102 -12.75 -5.56 6.28
C GLN A 102 -12.49 -6.79 5.39
N HIS A 103 -11.58 -6.67 4.42
CA HIS A 103 -11.42 -7.66 3.35
C HIS A 103 -10.05 -8.35 3.31
N HIS A 104 -9.18 -8.15 4.31
CA HIS A 104 -7.83 -8.75 4.31
C HIS A 104 -7.84 -10.28 4.10
N GLY A 105 -8.76 -11.01 4.75
CA GLY A 105 -8.79 -12.47 4.69
C GLY A 105 -8.98 -13.03 3.27
N SER A 106 -9.84 -12.42 2.46
CA SER A 106 -10.05 -12.86 1.07
C SER A 106 -8.86 -12.49 0.18
N ILE A 107 -8.32 -11.28 0.36
CA ILE A 107 -7.14 -10.80 -0.39
C ILE A 107 -5.93 -11.70 -0.13
N ILE A 108 -5.66 -12.02 1.14
CA ILE A 108 -4.55 -12.87 1.56
C ILE A 108 -4.73 -14.31 1.08
N SER A 109 -5.94 -14.85 1.16
CA SER A 109 -6.23 -16.21 0.68
C SER A 109 -5.91 -16.36 -0.81
N ASN A 110 -6.34 -15.40 -1.64
CA ASN A 110 -6.03 -15.40 -3.08
C ASN A 110 -4.51 -15.32 -3.35
N TYR A 111 -3.79 -14.53 -2.56
CA TYR A 111 -2.34 -14.43 -2.65
C TYR A 111 -1.64 -15.76 -2.30
N LYS A 112 -2.01 -16.38 -1.19
CA LYS A 112 -1.49 -17.70 -0.75
C LYS A 112 -1.75 -18.78 -1.80
N LEU A 113 -2.95 -18.82 -2.39
CA LEU A 113 -3.27 -19.75 -3.47
C LEU A 113 -2.36 -19.57 -4.69
N SER A 114 -2.05 -18.33 -5.08
CA SER A 114 -1.10 -18.08 -6.18
C SER A 114 0.32 -18.54 -5.83
N TYR A 115 0.74 -18.31 -4.58
CA TYR A 115 2.05 -18.71 -4.07
C TYR A 115 2.22 -20.22 -4.05
N GLU A 116 1.25 -20.97 -3.54
CA GLU A 116 1.30 -22.43 -3.46
C GLU A 116 1.31 -23.09 -4.83
N LYS A 117 0.51 -22.58 -5.78
CA LYS A 117 0.48 -23.10 -7.16
C LYS A 117 1.85 -23.00 -7.84
N SER A 118 2.58 -21.90 -7.62
CA SER A 118 3.91 -21.70 -8.21
C SER A 118 5.02 -22.61 -7.64
N ARG A 119 4.75 -23.34 -6.55
CA ARG A 119 5.73 -24.21 -5.86
C ARG A 119 5.52 -25.70 -6.13
N ARG A 120 4.46 -26.08 -6.87
CA ARG A 120 4.23 -27.45 -7.34
C ARG A 120 4.91 -27.63 -8.68
#